data_AF-A0AAE9NQE5-F1
#
_entry.id   AF-A0AAE9NQE5-F1
#
_cell.length_a   1.000
_cell.length_b   1.000
_cell.length_c   1.000
_cell.angle_alpha   90.00
_cell.angle_beta   90.00
_cell.angle_gamma   90.00
#
_symmetry.space_group_name_H-M   'P 1'
#
loop_
_entity.id
_entity.type
_entity.pdbx_description
1 polymer ?
#
loop_
_entity_poly.entity_id
_entity_poly.type
_entity_poly.pdbx_seq_one_letter_code
_entity_poly.pdbx_strand_id
1 'polypeptide(L)' 'MNQKTLSVLLIAFLLSACNTPRQATHCASVTCRPQPETRQLIIWWQPDLRSGSSDYSKVSVDE' A
#
# COMPACT_ATOMS: atom_id res chain seq x y z
N MET A 1 -32.31 -16.78 13.80
CA MET A 1 -31.32 -16.06 12.97
C MET A 1 -30.94 -16.99 11.83
N ASN A 2 -31.29 -16.65 10.58
CA ASN A 2 -31.27 -17.60 9.47
C ASN A 2 -29.82 -17.87 9.01
N GLN A 3 -29.47 -19.11 8.67
CA GLN A 3 -28.11 -19.46 8.21
C GLN A 3 -27.60 -18.56 7.07
N LYS A 4 -28.50 -18.12 6.20
CA LYS A 4 -28.23 -17.16 5.11
C LYS A 4 -27.73 -15.81 5.63
N THR A 5 -28.29 -15.29 6.73
CA THR A 5 -27.88 -14.01 7.31
C THR A 5 -26.51 -14.11 7.96
N LEU A 6 -26.17 -15.28 8.54
CA LEU A 6 -24.83 -15.54 9.10
C LEU A 6 -23.76 -15.53 8.00
N SER A 7 -24.02 -16.19 6.87
CA SER A 7 -23.09 -16.24 5.74
C SER A 7 -22.83 -14.85 5.14
N VAL A 8 -23.86 -14.03 4.99
CA VAL A 8 -23.72 -12.66 4.48
C VAL A 8 -22.86 -11.80 5.42
N LEU A 9 -23.07 -11.92 6.74
CA LEU A 9 -22.28 -11.22 7.74
C LEU A 9 -20.80 -11.64 7.72
N LEU A 10 -20.53 -12.94 7.62
CA LEU A 10 -19.17 -13.45 7.53
C LEU A 10 -18.44 -12.93 6.29
N ILE A 11 -19.12 -12.93 5.13
CA ILE A 11 -18.58 -12.41 3.88
C ILE A 11 -18.31 -10.91 4.00
N ALA A 12 -19.26 -10.13 4.51
CA ALA A 12 -19.06 -8.70 4.72
C ALA A 12 -17.86 -8.40 5.63
N PHE A 13 -17.68 -9.19 6.69
CA PHE A 13 -16.54 -9.06 7.59
C PHE A 13 -15.21 -9.38 6.89
N LEU A 14 -15.16 -10.47 6.11
CA LEU A 14 -13.98 -10.85 5.31
C LEU A 14 -13.60 -9.78 4.27
N LEU A 15 -14.58 -9.11 3.64
CA LEU A 15 -14.31 -8.03 2.69
C LEU A 15 -13.72 -6.78 3.33
N SER A 16 -13.97 -6.51 4.62
CA SER A 16 -13.39 -5.36 5.31
C SER A 16 -11.88 -5.45 5.49
N ALA A 17 -11.31 -6.66 5.56
CA ALA A 17 -9.88 -6.88 5.64
C ALA A 17 -9.15 -6.64 4.30
N CYS A 18 -9.86 -6.71 3.17
CA CYS A 18 -9.30 -6.46 1.84
C CYS A 18 -9.14 -4.97 1.51
N ASN A 19 -9.52 -4.07 2.40
CA ASN A 19 -9.34 -2.63 2.23
C ASN A 19 -7.97 -2.15 2.73
N THR A 20 -6.96 -3.03 2.69
CA THR A 20 -5.57 -2.61 2.87
C THR A 20 -5.26 -1.58 1.79
N PRO A 21 -4.73 -0.39 2.13
CA PRO A 21 -4.36 0.60 1.13
C PRO A 21 -3.36 -0.05 0.18
N ARG A 22 -3.81 -0.40 -1.03
CA ARG A 22 -2.92 -0.85 -2.09
C ARG A 22 -1.92 0.28 -2.25
N GLN A 23 -0.62 0.00 -2.05
CA GLN A 23 0.44 0.95 -2.37
C GLN A 23 0.16 1.44 -3.78
N ALA A 24 -0.25 2.71 -3.89
CA ALA A 24 -0.71 3.27 -5.13
C ALA A 24 0.44 3.12 -6.12
N THR A 25 0.22 2.33 -7.17
CA THR A 25 1.21 2.04 -8.21
C THR A 25 1.65 3.30 -8.96
N HIS A 26 0.92 4.41 -8.78
CA HIS A 26 1.17 5.73 -9.36
C HIS A 26 0.80 6.86 -8.39
N CYS A 27 1.42 6.90 -7.21
CA CYS A 27 1.21 7.95 -6.23
C CYS A 27 2.00 9.22 -6.61
N ALA A 28 1.32 10.21 -7.20
CA ALA A 28 1.94 11.51 -7.50
C ALA A 28 1.94 12.49 -6.29
N SER A 29 1.08 12.25 -5.30
CA SER A 29 0.94 13.11 -4.11
C SER A 29 1.88 12.69 -2.98
N VAL A 30 2.22 13.61 -2.09
CA VAL A 30 2.96 13.29 -0.84
C VAL A 30 2.13 12.46 0.14
N THR A 31 0.80 12.53 0.05
CA THR A 31 -0.13 11.91 1.01
C THR A 31 -0.24 10.40 0.90
N CYS A 32 0.11 9.82 -0.25
CA CYS A 32 0.06 8.37 -0.49
C CYS A 32 1.45 7.71 -0.49
N ARG A 33 2.49 8.45 -0.11
CA ARG A 33 3.86 7.93 -0.03
C ARG A 33 4.00 7.04 1.21
N PRO A 34 4.63 5.85 1.12
CA PRO A 34 4.92 5.04 2.27
C PRO A 34 5.92 5.78 3.15
N GLN A 35 5.72 5.66 4.46
CA GLN A 35 6.63 6.18 5.46
C GLN A 35 7.85 5.25 5.58
N PRO A 36 9.07 5.78 5.70
CA PRO A 36 10.24 4.95 5.97
C PRO A 36 10.13 4.25 7.33
N GLU A 37 10.45 2.96 7.34
CA GLU A 37 10.62 2.18 8.57
C GLU A 37 12.02 2.41 9.19
N THR A 38 12.27 1.84 10.37
CA THR A 38 13.57 1.95 11.04
C THR A 38 14.69 1.43 10.14
N ARG A 39 15.77 2.22 9.99
CA ARG A 39 16.92 1.91 9.09
C ARG A 39 16.54 1.76 7.61
N GLN A 40 15.50 2.46 7.17
CA GLN A 40 15.10 2.48 5.78
C GLN A 40 15.07 3.89 5.22
N LEU A 41 15.59 4.07 4.01
CA LEU A 41 15.42 5.28 3.22
C LEU A 41 14.46 5.00 2.06
N ILE A 42 13.50 5.90 1.85
CA ILE A 42 12.57 5.85 0.72
C ILE A 42 12.86 7.03 -0.21
N ILE A 43 13.34 6.73 -1.42
CA ILE A 43 13.69 7.72 -2.45
C ILE A 43 12.53 7.82 -3.44
N TRP A 44 11.99 9.03 -3.60
CA TRP A 44 10.86 9.30 -4.49
C TRP A 44 11.32 9.87 -5.82
N TRP A 45 10.93 9.22 -6.92
CA TRP A 45 11.29 9.63 -8.27
C TRP A 45 10.16 10.43 -8.91
N GLN A 46 10.50 11.60 -9.46
CA GLN A 46 9.63 12.32 -10.38
C GLN A 46 9.34 11.45 -11.61
N PRO A 47 8.15 11.55 -12.24
CA PRO A 47 7.78 10.72 -13.39
C PRO A 47 8.85 10.63 -14.49
N ASP A 48 9.49 11.77 -14.81
CA ASP A 48 10.49 11.87 -15.89
C ASP A 48 11.83 11.22 -15.54
N LEU A 49 12.08 10.96 -14.25
CA LEU A 49 13.31 10.35 -13.75
C LEU A 49 13.17 8.85 -13.50
N ARG A 50 12.01 8.26 -13.82
CA ARG A 50 11.75 6.83 -13.61
C ARG A 50 12.34 6.03 -14.76
N SER A 51 13.20 5.07 -14.42
CA SER A 51 13.69 4.06 -15.37
C SER A 51 12.75 2.84 -15.50
N GLY A 52 11.66 2.79 -14.72
CA GLY A 52 10.69 1.69 -14.71
C GLY A 52 9.35 2.08 -14.09
N SER A 53 8.50 1.09 -13.80
CA SER A 53 7.12 1.31 -13.31
C SER A 53 7.01 1.65 -11.82
N SER A 54 8.13 1.69 -11.09
CA SER A 54 8.14 2.01 -9.66
C SER A 54 8.29 3.53 -9.45
N ASP A 55 7.45 4.10 -8.60
CA ASP A 55 7.50 5.51 -8.26
C ASP A 55 8.59 5.85 -7.23
N TYR A 56 9.08 4.84 -6.52
CA TYR A 56 10.03 5.00 -5.43
C TYR A 56 10.99 3.80 -5.34
N SER A 57 12.11 4.01 -4.66
CA SER A 57 13.08 2.98 -4.31
C SER A 57 13.23 2.91 -2.79
N LYS A 58 13.32 1.68 -2.26
CA LYS A 58 13.62 1.43 -0.84
C LYS A 58 15.08 1.04 -0.72
N VAL A 59 15.81 1.67 0.19
CA VAL A 59 17.22 1.40 0.46
C VAL A 59 17.36 1.05 1.95
N SER A 60 18.00 -0.08 2.24
CA SER A 60 18.38 -0.43 3.62
C SER A 60 19.56 0.44 4.04
N VAL A 61 19.54 0.96 5.25
CA VAL A 61 20.68 1.63 5.88
C VAL A 61 21.32 0.62 6.82
N ASP A 62 22.31 -0.10 6.31
CA ASP A 62 23.19 -0.94 7.11
C ASP A 62 24.36 -0.07 7.63
N GLU A 63 24.93 -0.41 8.80
CA GLU A 63 26.03 0.35 9.43
C GLU A 63 27.37 0.20 8.69
#